data_AF-A0A0Q3VFS2-F1
#
_entry.id   AF-A0A0Q3VFS2-F1
#
_cell.length_a   1.000
_cell.length_b   1.000
_cell.length_c   1.000
_cell.angle_alpha   90.00
_cell.angle_beta   90.00
_cell.angle_gamma   90.00
#
_symmetry.space_group_name_H-M   'P 1'
#
loop_
_entity.id
_entity.type
_entity.pdbx_description
1 polymer ?
#
loop_
_entity_poly.entity_id
_entity_poly.type
_entity_poly.pdbx_seq_one_letter_code
_entity_poly.pdbx_strand_id
1 'polypeptide(L)' 'MPQQMDVNQLNQAKANVTLTQTLLNQAIEKSSSDPALAEQALKQAAEEIAQAQTAVSQVQSALNVQKSE' A
#
# COMPACT_ATOMS: atom_id res chain seq x y z
N MET A 1 -10.30 24.87 12.58
CA MET A 1 -10.88 23.58 13.00
C MET A 1 -9.75 22.57 13.04
N PRO A 2 -9.67 21.64 14.00
CA PRO A 2 -8.63 20.61 13.97
C PRO A 2 -8.86 19.76 12.72
N GLN A 3 -7.96 19.87 11.75
CA GLN A 3 -7.97 19.04 10.55
C GLN A 3 -7.59 17.63 11.00
N GLN A 4 -8.60 16.78 11.17
CA GLN A 4 -8.41 15.38 11.53
C GLN A 4 -7.53 14.70 10.47
N MET A 5 -6.62 13.84 10.94
CA MET A 5 -5.86 12.93 10.09
C MET A 5 -6.82 12.24 9.10
N ASP A 6 -6.48 12.22 7.81
CA ASP A 6 -7.35 11.61 6.80
C ASP A 6 -7.36 10.08 6.96
N VAL A 7 -8.27 9.60 7.81
CA VAL A 7 -8.43 8.19 8.13
C VAL A 7 -8.88 7.39 6.90
N ASN A 8 -9.51 8.03 5.90
CA ASN A 8 -9.89 7.35 4.67
C ASN A 8 -8.64 6.98 3.85
N GLN A 9 -7.67 7.91 3.73
CA GLN A 9 -6.39 7.62 3.10
C GLN A 9 -5.61 6.54 3.84
N LEU A 10 -5.65 6.53 5.18
CA LEU A 10 -5.03 5.46 5.97
C LEU A 10 -5.72 4.11 5.78
N ASN A 11 -7.06 4.08 5.71
CA ASN A 11 -7.80 2.86 5.43
C ASN A 11 -7.51 2.33 4.03
N GLN A 12 -7.36 3.21 3.04
CA GLN A 12 -6.94 2.83 1.69
C GLN A 12 -5.53 2.26 1.69
N ALA A 13 -4.57 2.94 2.34
CA ALA A 13 -3.21 2.43 2.46
C ALA A 13 -3.16 1.05 3.12
N LYS A 14 -3.95 0.84 4.19
CA LYS A 14 -4.08 -0.45 4.87
C LYS A 14 -4.66 -1.54 3.97
N ALA A 15 -5.70 -1.23 3.19
CA ALA A 15 -6.30 -2.16 2.25
C ALA A 15 -5.26 -2.60 1.19
N ASN A 16 -4.55 -1.64 0.61
CA ASN A 16 -3.52 -1.89 -0.40
C ASN A 16 -2.36 -2.73 0.17
N VAL A 17 -1.87 -2.44 1.39
CA VAL A 17 -0.84 -3.26 2.06
C VAL A 17 -1.33 -4.70 2.29
N THR A 18 -2.59 -4.86 2.69
CA THR A 18 -3.18 -6.20 2.89
C THR A 18 -3.25 -6.98 1.58
N LEU A 19 -3.61 -6.30 0.49
CA LEU A 19 -3.62 -6.89 -0.85
C LEU A 19 -2.21 -7.22 -1.34
N THR A 20 -1.23 -6.31 -1.17
CA THR A 20 0.19 -6.57 -1.43
C THR A 20 0.65 -7.82 -0.70
N GLN A 21 0.35 -7.96 0.60
CA GLN A 21 0.76 -9.13 1.37
C GLN A 21 0.16 -10.43 0.81
N THR A 22 -1.11 -10.39 0.39
CA THR A 22 -1.79 -11.53 -0.24
C THR A 22 -1.11 -11.91 -1.57
N LEU A 23 -0.78 -10.92 -2.40
CA LEU A 23 -0.12 -11.13 -3.69
C LEU A 23 1.32 -11.65 -3.51
N LEU A 24 2.06 -11.16 -2.52
CA LEU A 24 3.39 -11.67 -2.18
C LEU A 24 3.32 -13.13 -1.72
N ASN A 25 2.34 -13.49 -0.88
CA ASN A 25 2.12 -14.88 -0.49
C ASN A 25 1.83 -15.75 -1.71
N GLN A 26 0.94 -15.31 -2.60
CA GLN A 26 0.64 -16.01 -3.85
C GLN A 26 1.90 -16.18 -4.71
N ALA A 27 2.72 -15.13 -4.86
CA ALA A 27 3.97 -15.21 -5.61
C ALA A 27 4.95 -16.21 -5.00
N ILE A 28 5.07 -16.25 -3.67
CA ILE A 28 5.92 -17.21 -2.96
C ILE A 28 5.42 -18.64 -3.20
N GLU A 29 4.13 -18.88 -3.00
CA GLU A 29 3.51 -20.20 -3.17
C GLU A 29 3.62 -20.70 -4.62
N LYS A 30 3.48 -19.79 -5.59
CA LYS A 30 3.49 -20.12 -7.02
C LYS A 30 4.88 -20.07 -7.65
N SER A 31 5.88 -19.48 -6.99
CA SER A 31 7.24 -19.31 -7.53
C SER A 31 7.86 -20.57 -8.13
N SER A 32 7.57 -21.73 -7.52
CA SER A 32 8.13 -23.02 -7.92
C SER A 32 7.24 -23.80 -8.88
N SER A 33 5.92 -23.55 -8.87
CA SER A 33 4.92 -24.33 -9.61
C SER A 33 4.39 -23.62 -10.86
N ASP A 34 4.29 -22.28 -10.81
CA ASP A 34 3.79 -21.42 -11.88
C ASP A 34 4.51 -20.05 -11.81
N PRO A 35 5.72 -19.96 -12.40
CA PRO A 35 6.53 -18.74 -12.37
C PRO A 35 5.86 -17.54 -13.06
N ALA A 36 5.03 -17.78 -14.08
CA ALA A 36 4.34 -16.70 -14.80
C ALA A 36 3.27 -16.05 -13.91
N LEU A 37 2.49 -16.86 -13.20
CA LEU A 37 1.53 -16.35 -12.22
C LEU A 37 2.24 -15.65 -11.05
N ALA A 38 3.38 -16.18 -10.60
CA ALA A 38 4.19 -15.52 -9.57
C ALA A 38 4.71 -14.15 -10.03
N GLU A 39 5.21 -14.02 -11.26
CA GLU A 39 5.64 -12.73 -11.82
C GLU A 39 4.49 -11.73 -11.91
N GLN A 40 3.30 -12.17 -12.34
CA GLN A 40 2.12 -11.33 -12.39
C GLN A 40 1.72 -10.84 -11.00
N ALA A 41 1.70 -11.73 -10.01
CA ALA A 41 1.39 -11.37 -8.62
C ALA A 41 2.41 -10.36 -8.07
N LEU A 42 3.70 -10.49 -8.39
CA LEU A 42 4.72 -9.51 -8.03
C LEU A 42 4.49 -8.13 -8.67
N LYS A 43 4.11 -8.09 -9.94
CA LYS A 43 3.78 -6.83 -10.64
C LYS A 43 2.62 -6.11 -9.95
N GLN A 44 1.53 -6.84 -9.68
CA GLN A 44 0.38 -6.28 -8.97
C GLN A 44 0.75 -5.84 -7.54
N ALA A 45 1.55 -6.64 -6.83
CA ALA A 45 2.01 -6.29 -5.48
C ALA A 45 2.80 -4.97 -5.47
N ALA A 46 3.62 -4.73 -6.51
CA ALA A 46 4.39 -3.50 -6.67
C ALA A 46 3.50 -2.27 -6.90
N GLU A 47 2.41 -2.40 -7.66
CA GLU A 47 1.44 -1.32 -7.87
C GLU A 47 0.71 -0.97 -6.58
N GLU A 48 0.21 -1.98 -5.87
CA GLU A 48 -0.53 -1.80 -4.62
C GLU A 48 0.34 -1.16 -3.52
N ILE A 49 1.59 -1.61 -3.37
CA ILE A 49 2.47 -1.03 -2.34
C ILE A 49 2.86 0.41 -2.67
N ALA A 50 3.03 0.76 -3.95
CA ALA A 50 3.32 2.13 -4.37
C ALA A 50 2.15 3.07 -4.07
N GLN A 51 0.91 2.60 -4.31
CA GLN A 51 -0.28 3.35 -3.93
C GLN A 51 -0.39 3.51 -2.40
N ALA A 52 -0.11 2.45 -1.64
CA ALA A 52 -0.10 2.53 -0.17
C ALA A 52 0.92 3.54 0.34
N GLN A 53 2.14 3.52 -0.21
CA GLN A 53 3.20 4.47 0.13
C GLN A 53 2.79 5.91 -0.19
N THR A 54 2.10 6.12 -1.33
CA THR A 54 1.59 7.43 -1.73
C THR A 54 0.56 7.95 -0.72
N ALA A 55 -0.42 7.12 -0.35
CA ALA A 55 -1.44 7.48 0.63
C ALA A 55 -0.85 7.79 2.01
N VAL A 56 0.10 6.97 2.49
CA VAL A 56 0.83 7.25 3.75
C VAL A 56 1.60 8.56 3.68
N SER A 57 2.29 8.81 2.57
CA SER A 57 3.07 10.04 2.38
C SER A 57 2.17 11.28 2.40
N GLN A 58 0.99 11.23 1.77
CA GLN A 58 0.02 12.33 1.77
C GLN A 58 -0.48 12.64 3.19
N VAL A 59 -0.86 11.62 3.95
CA VAL A 59 -1.28 11.80 5.36
C VAL A 59 -0.14 12.36 6.20
N GLN A 60 1.07 11.85 6.03
CA GLN A 60 2.25 12.33 6.77
C GLN A 60 2.60 13.78 6.42
N SER A 61 2.56 14.15 5.14
CA SER A 61 2.77 15.54 4.70
C SER A 61 1.71 16.47 5.28
N ALA A 62 0.44 16.07 5.31
CA ALA A 62 -0.62 16.85 5.92
C ALA A 62 -0.37 17.11 7.42
N LEU A 63 0.10 16.10 8.16
CA LEU A 63 0.47 16.26 9.59
C LEU A 63 1.67 17.20 9.79
N ASN A 64 2.66 17.19 8.90
CA ASN A 64 3.83 18.07 9.00
C ASN A 64 3.47 19.54 8.76
N VAL A 65 2.56 19.81 7.81
CA VAL A 65 2.02 21.17 7.57
C VAL A 65 1.31 21.66 8.82
N GLN A 66 0.47 20.83 9.44
CA GLN A 66 -0.25 21.18 10.67
C GLN A 66 0.65 21.49 11.88
N LYS A 67 1.85 20.89 11.96
CA LYS A 67 2.78 21.14 13.06
C LYS A 67 3.55 22.45 12.91
N SER A 68 3.55 23.02 11.70
CA SER A 68 4.32 24.21 11.33
C SER A 68 3.48 25.49 11.37
N GLU A 69 2.18 25.37 11.68
CA GLU A 69 1.24 26.46 11.98
C GLU A 69 0.97 26.55 13.49
#